data_AF-A0A2N7HPJ7-F1
#
_entry.id   AF-A0A2N7HPJ7-F1
#
_cell.length_a   1.000
_cell.length_b   1.000
_cell.length_c   1.000
_cell.angle_alpha   90.00
_cell.angle_beta   90.00
_cell.angle_gamma   90.00
#
_symmetry.space_group_name_H-M   'P 1'
#
loop_
_entity.id
_entity.type
_entity.pdbx_description
1 polymer ?
#
loop_
_entity_poly.entity_id
_entity_poly.type
_entity_poly.pdbx_seq_one_letter_code
_entity_poly.pdbx_strand_id
1 'polypeptide(L)'
;MKAIKTLFFLMVLACGLFTAWLFIPIPATMDKQTLDVPLTEPFKLVAYRSNPNDASKPFTYHYYVISDAVGVDDMDPFLITTDQFVKLGDFDENTFNLTVNGKIESYTNDLWIKKTDGKLQHWYVSVDANYVR
;
A
#
# COMPACT_ATOMS: atom_id res chain seq x y z
N MET A 1 -53.10 8.30 -12.56
CA MET A 1 -52.13 7.77 -13.54
C MET A 1 -50.73 8.38 -13.43
N LYS A 2 -50.55 9.71 -13.32
CA LYS A 2 -49.21 10.33 -13.21
C LYS A 2 -48.42 9.85 -11.97
N ALA A 3 -49.05 9.83 -10.79
CA ALA A 3 -48.41 9.36 -9.55
C ALA A 3 -47.90 7.90 -9.62
N ILE A 4 -48.68 6.99 -10.23
CA ILE A 4 -48.29 5.59 -10.42
C ILE A 4 -47.08 5.48 -11.35
N LYS A 5 -47.05 6.27 -12.43
CA LYS A 5 -45.90 6.31 -13.36
C LYS A 5 -44.64 6.86 -12.67
N THR A 6 -44.78 7.91 -11.86
CA THR A 6 -43.67 8.47 -11.08
C THR A 6 -43.14 7.48 -10.05
N LEU A 7 -44.03 6.79 -9.33
CA LEU A 7 -43.64 5.77 -8.34
C LEU A 7 -42.92 4.60 -9.00
N PHE A 8 -43.42 4.11 -10.13
CA PHE A 8 -42.77 3.05 -10.91
C PHE A 8 -41.38 3.48 -11.37
N PHE A 9 -41.23 4.71 -11.88
CA PHE A 9 -39.93 5.24 -12.29
C PHE A 9 -38.94 5.33 -11.12
N LEU A 10 -39.38 5.81 -9.95
CA LEU A 10 -38.56 5.84 -8.74
C LEU A 10 -38.13 4.45 -8.29
N MET A 11 -39.01 3.46 -8.40
CA MET A 11 -38.70 2.07 -8.06
C MET A 11 -37.64 1.50 -9.01
N VAL A 12 -37.79 1.72 -10.31
CA VAL A 12 -36.79 1.29 -11.32
C VAL A 12 -35.45 1.99 -11.09
N LEU A 13 -35.47 3.29 -10.78
CA LEU A 13 -34.25 4.04 -10.46
C LEU A 13 -33.57 3.51 -9.20
N ALA A 14 -34.32 3.26 -8.13
CA ALA A 14 -33.79 2.72 -6.88
C ALA A 14 -33.20 1.31 -7.08
N CYS A 15 -33.88 0.44 -7.84
CA CYS A 15 -33.35 -0.87 -8.21
C CYS A 15 -32.06 -0.74 -9.02
N GLY A 16 -32.01 0.18 -10.00
CA GLY A 16 -30.81 0.43 -10.80
C GLY A 16 -29.63 0.95 -9.99
N LEU A 17 -29.88 1.86 -9.03
CA LEU A 17 -28.86 2.34 -8.11
C LEU A 17 -28.37 1.23 -7.17
N PHE A 18 -29.28 0.40 -6.66
CA PHE A 18 -28.93 -0.73 -5.79
C PHE A 18 -28.08 -1.77 -6.54
N THR A 19 -28.47 -2.14 -7.76
CA THR A 19 -27.64 -3.07 -8.56
C THR A 19 -26.29 -2.47 -8.91
N ALA A 20 -26.23 -1.20 -9.28
CA ALA A 20 -24.96 -0.51 -9.53
C ALA A 20 -24.06 -0.52 -8.27
N TRP A 21 -24.63 -0.31 -7.08
CA TRP A 21 -23.90 -0.34 -5.81
C TRP A 21 -23.26 -1.71 -5.52
N LEU A 22 -23.91 -2.82 -5.89
CA LEU A 22 -23.36 -4.18 -5.72
C LEU A 22 -22.11 -4.46 -6.56
N PHE A 23 -21.90 -3.69 -7.65
CA PHE A 23 -20.71 -3.84 -8.51
C PHE A 23 -19.59 -2.87 -8.15
N ILE A 24 -19.74 -2.05 -7.11
CA ILE A 24 -18.64 -1.22 -6.61
C ILE A 24 -17.66 -2.16 -5.90
N PRO A 25 -16.40 -2.27 -6.38
CA PRO A 25 -15.42 -3.13 -5.72
C PRO A 25 -15.16 -2.62 -4.31
N ILE A 26 -15.09 -3.54 -3.35
CA ILE A 26 -14.69 -3.23 -1.98
C ILE A 26 -13.23 -2.77 -2.04
N PRO A 27 -12.89 -1.56 -1.55
CA PRO A 27 -11.52 -1.06 -1.62
C PRO A 27 -10.59 -1.96 -0.82
N ALA A 28 -9.32 -2.05 -1.22
CA ALA A 28 -8.31 -2.73 -0.44
C ALA A 28 -8.14 -2.02 0.92
N THR A 29 -7.91 -2.78 1.99
CA THR A 29 -7.73 -2.23 3.34
C THR A 29 -6.36 -2.60 3.89
N MET A 30 -5.66 -1.62 4.48
CA MET A 30 -4.51 -1.89 5.33
C MET A 30 -4.98 -2.57 6.61
N ASP A 31 -4.32 -3.66 6.98
CA ASP A 31 -4.78 -4.56 8.03
C ASP A 31 -3.89 -4.46 9.28
N LYS A 32 -2.65 -4.95 9.20
CA LYS A 32 -1.73 -4.94 10.33
C LYS A 32 -0.30 -4.61 9.91
N GLN A 33 0.45 -4.01 10.82
CA GLN A 33 1.89 -3.86 10.67
C GLN A 33 2.57 -5.22 10.80
N THR A 34 3.51 -5.49 9.90
CA THR A 34 4.22 -6.77 9.75
C THR A 34 5.73 -6.63 9.91
N LEU A 35 6.25 -5.42 9.72
CA LEU A 35 7.66 -5.09 9.89
C LEU A 35 7.78 -3.72 10.58
N ASP A 36 8.72 -3.62 11.51
CA ASP A 36 9.20 -2.36 12.10
C ASP A 36 10.69 -2.53 12.40
N VAL A 37 11.54 -1.95 11.54
CA VAL A 37 13.00 -2.07 11.65
C VAL A 37 13.61 -0.67 11.60
N PRO A 38 14.43 -0.28 12.60
CA PRO A 38 15.12 1.00 12.56
C PRO A 38 16.17 1.01 11.44
N LEU A 39 16.28 2.14 10.75
CA LEU A 39 17.39 2.47 9.86
C LEU A 39 18.29 3.50 10.56
N THR A 40 19.04 4.30 9.78
CA THR A 40 19.74 5.48 10.29
C THR A 40 18.73 6.47 10.88
N GLU A 41 18.93 6.93 12.12
CA GLU A 41 18.01 7.88 12.77
C GLU A 41 17.80 9.15 11.90
N PRO A 42 16.57 9.68 11.81
CA PRO A 42 15.34 9.28 12.50
C PRO A 42 14.43 8.36 11.67
N PHE A 43 14.99 7.52 10.79
CA PHE A 43 14.22 6.74 9.83
C PHE A 43 14.00 5.30 10.27
N LYS A 44 12.89 4.72 9.80
CA LYS A 44 12.57 3.31 9.97
C LYS A 44 11.93 2.73 8.71
N LEU A 45 12.19 1.47 8.48
CA LEU A 45 11.52 0.65 7.47
C LEU A 45 10.33 -0.06 8.14
N VAL A 46 9.13 0.22 7.64
CA VAL A 46 7.90 -0.41 8.12
C VAL A 46 7.17 -1.09 6.98
N ALA A 47 6.38 -2.12 7.30
CA ALA A 47 5.55 -2.80 6.32
C ALA A 47 4.17 -3.11 6.87
N TYR A 48 3.16 -2.96 6.01
CA TYR A 48 1.78 -3.26 6.34
C TYR A 48 1.20 -4.29 5.37
N ARG A 49 0.43 -5.23 5.91
CA ARG A 49 -0.38 -6.14 5.10
C ARG A 49 -1.54 -5.35 4.50
N SER A 50 -1.74 -5.49 3.19
CA SER A 50 -2.89 -4.99 2.46
C SER A 50 -3.79 -6.17 2.06
N ASN A 51 -5.06 -6.08 2.43
CA ASN A 51 -6.08 -7.04 2.05
C ASN A 51 -6.83 -6.50 0.83
N PRO A 52 -6.75 -7.15 -0.35
CA PRO A 52 -7.44 -6.71 -1.55
C PRO A 52 -8.97 -6.83 -1.47
N ASN A 53 -9.51 -7.42 -0.39
CA ASN A 53 -10.93 -7.72 -0.23
C ASN A 53 -11.53 -8.53 -1.41
N ASP A 54 -10.67 -9.35 -2.00
CA ASP A 54 -10.96 -10.25 -3.12
C ASP A 54 -10.27 -11.59 -2.85
N ALA A 55 -11.06 -12.63 -2.60
CA ALA A 55 -10.56 -13.97 -2.28
C ALA A 55 -9.77 -14.63 -3.42
N SER A 56 -9.85 -14.10 -4.64
CA SER A 56 -9.07 -14.57 -5.78
C SER A 56 -7.65 -13.99 -5.83
N LYS A 57 -7.35 -12.97 -5.02
CA LYS A 57 -6.07 -12.28 -5.01
C LYS A 57 -5.30 -12.59 -3.71
N PRO A 58 -3.97 -12.80 -3.80
CA PRO A 58 -3.15 -12.95 -2.60
C PRO A 58 -3.06 -11.63 -1.83
N PHE A 59 -2.70 -11.70 -0.56
CA PHE A 59 -2.30 -10.53 0.20
C PHE A 59 -1.05 -9.89 -0.41
N THR A 60 -0.98 -8.57 -0.32
CA THR A 60 0.22 -7.81 -0.62
C THR A 60 0.75 -7.16 0.65
N TYR A 61 2.03 -6.82 0.62
CA TYR A 61 2.76 -6.18 1.70
C TYR A 61 3.35 -4.90 1.15
N HIS A 62 2.96 -3.80 1.79
CA HIS A 62 3.29 -2.44 1.40
C HIS A 62 4.40 -1.95 2.32
N TYR A 63 5.57 -1.66 1.77
CA TYR A 63 6.75 -1.24 2.50
C TYR A 63 6.96 0.26 2.35
N TYR A 64 7.35 0.90 3.45
CA TYR A 64 7.52 2.34 3.57
C TYR A 64 8.81 2.66 4.32
N VAL A 65 9.51 3.72 3.90
CA VAL A 65 10.52 4.38 4.71
C VAL A 65 9.86 5.59 5.34
N ILE A 66 9.73 5.62 6.66
CA ILE A 66 9.10 6.71 7.39
C ILE A 66 10.08 7.37 8.35
N SER A 67 9.77 8.61 8.73
CA SER A 67 10.43 9.32 9.83
C SER A 67 9.41 9.58 10.94
N ASP A 68 9.85 10.12 12.07
CA ASP A 68 8.94 10.56 13.14
C ASP A 68 8.00 11.72 12.74
N ALA A 69 8.19 12.32 11.56
CA ALA A 69 7.43 13.48 11.12
C ALA A 69 6.16 13.13 10.34
N VAL A 70 6.11 11.98 9.66
CA VAL A 70 5.02 11.61 8.73
C VAL A 70 4.69 10.13 8.90
N GLY A 71 3.41 9.83 9.11
CA GLY A 71 2.89 8.47 9.18
C GLY A 71 2.64 7.87 7.80
N VAL A 72 2.36 6.57 7.76
CA VAL A 72 2.12 5.83 6.50
C VAL A 72 0.84 6.20 5.77
N ASP A 73 -0.14 6.79 6.45
CA ASP A 73 -1.46 7.10 5.87
C ASP A 73 -1.38 8.16 4.75
N ASP A 74 -0.37 9.03 4.81
CA ASP A 74 -0.14 10.11 3.83
C ASP A 74 0.97 9.77 2.82
N MET A 75 1.39 8.51 2.74
CA MET A 75 2.52 8.07 1.93
C MET A 75 2.15 6.93 0.99
N ASP A 76 2.73 6.92 -0.20
CA ASP A 76 2.71 5.77 -1.09
C ASP A 76 3.81 4.78 -0.71
N PRO A 77 3.55 3.46 -0.76
CA PRO A 77 4.59 2.46 -0.50
C PRO A 77 5.62 2.49 -1.63
N PHE A 78 6.89 2.42 -1.28
CA PHE A 78 7.96 2.31 -2.28
C PHE A 78 8.08 0.89 -2.85
N LEU A 79 7.56 -0.11 -2.13
CA LEU A 79 7.58 -1.50 -2.57
C LEU A 79 6.25 -2.15 -2.20
N ILE A 80 5.59 -2.73 -3.21
CA ILE A 80 4.42 -3.60 -3.04
C ILE A 80 4.82 -4.99 -3.52
N THR A 81 4.74 -5.98 -2.64
CA THR A 81 5.10 -7.37 -2.97
C THR A 81 4.17 -8.36 -2.29
N THR A 82 4.13 -9.59 -2.80
CA THR A 82 3.49 -10.73 -2.13
C THR A 82 4.37 -11.36 -1.05
N ASP A 83 5.62 -10.90 -0.91
CA ASP A 83 6.56 -11.36 0.12
C ASP A 83 6.32 -10.66 1.47
N GLN A 84 5.97 -11.45 2.48
CA GLN A 84 5.82 -10.96 3.86
C GLN A 84 7.15 -10.87 4.62
N PHE A 85 8.20 -11.50 4.11
CA PHE A 85 9.49 -11.68 4.79
C PHE A 85 10.64 -11.07 3.99
N VAL A 86 10.40 -9.89 3.39
CA VAL A 86 11.47 -9.13 2.74
C VAL A 86 12.60 -8.90 3.73
N LYS A 87 13.82 -9.23 3.33
CA LYS A 87 14.99 -9.15 4.20
C LYS A 87 15.71 -7.84 3.96
N LEU A 88 15.91 -7.06 5.02
CA LEU A 88 16.83 -5.93 5.00
C LEU A 88 18.27 -6.46 4.99
N GLY A 89 19.03 -6.06 3.98
CA GLY A 89 20.47 -6.29 3.89
C GLY A 89 21.25 -5.20 4.61
N ASP A 90 22.47 -4.95 4.13
CA ASP A 90 23.27 -3.84 4.62
C ASP A 90 22.59 -2.50 4.29
N PHE A 91 22.72 -1.57 5.23
CA PHE A 91 22.28 -0.18 5.05
C PHE A 91 23.34 0.78 5.58
N ASP A 92 23.35 1.98 5.00
CA ASP A 92 24.23 3.09 5.35
C ASP A 92 23.38 4.36 5.56
N GLU A 93 24.01 5.54 5.64
CA GLU A 93 23.36 6.82 5.99
C GLU A 93 22.01 7.07 5.29
N ASN A 94 21.92 6.77 3.99
CA ASN A 94 20.69 6.97 3.21
C ASN A 94 20.48 5.93 2.11
N THR A 95 21.11 4.75 2.24
CA THR A 95 21.03 3.68 1.25
C THR A 95 20.77 2.37 1.95
N PHE A 96 19.93 1.51 1.37
CA PHE A 96 19.77 0.13 1.84
C PHE A 96 19.43 -0.83 0.72
N ASN A 97 19.68 -2.11 0.97
CA ASN A 97 19.30 -3.19 0.07
C ASN A 97 18.21 -4.08 0.69
N LEU A 98 17.31 -4.60 -0.14
CA LEU A 98 16.28 -5.54 0.24
C LEU A 98 16.37 -6.81 -0.61
N THR A 99 16.18 -7.97 0.00
CA THR A 99 15.94 -9.22 -0.73
C THR A 99 14.47 -9.57 -0.73
N VAL A 100 13.87 -9.72 -1.91
CA VAL A 100 12.45 -10.00 -2.12
C VAL A 100 12.27 -11.32 -2.86
N ASN A 101 11.54 -12.27 -2.28
CA ASN A 101 11.30 -13.59 -2.85
C ASN A 101 9.90 -13.76 -3.45
N GLY A 102 9.02 -12.77 -3.25
CA GLY A 102 7.66 -12.74 -3.78
C GLY A 102 7.55 -11.89 -5.04
N LYS A 103 6.42 -12.03 -5.75
CA LYS A 103 6.07 -11.17 -6.88
C LYS A 103 6.03 -9.71 -6.43
N ILE A 104 6.84 -8.87 -7.06
CA ILE A 104 6.81 -7.42 -6.95
C ILE A 104 5.71 -6.87 -7.86
N GLU A 105 4.82 -6.06 -7.31
CA GLU A 105 3.75 -5.38 -8.05
C GLU A 105 4.10 -3.92 -8.37
N SER A 106 4.81 -3.26 -7.46
CA SER A 106 5.31 -1.89 -7.63
C SER A 106 6.63 -1.73 -6.88
N TYR A 107 7.53 -0.93 -7.45
CA TYR A 107 8.83 -0.60 -6.87
C TYR A 107 9.32 0.78 -7.32
N THR A 108 9.76 1.58 -6.36
CA THR A 108 10.46 2.86 -6.55
C THR A 108 11.74 2.84 -5.74
N ASN A 109 12.86 3.17 -6.39
CA ASN A 109 14.20 3.13 -5.81
C ASN A 109 14.70 4.49 -5.27
N ASP A 110 14.07 5.59 -5.69
CA ASP A 110 14.44 6.95 -5.31
C ASP A 110 13.34 7.58 -4.43
N LEU A 111 13.62 7.77 -3.14
CA LEU A 111 12.62 8.19 -2.14
C LEU A 111 12.97 9.53 -1.51
N TRP A 112 11.98 10.40 -1.34
CA TRP A 112 12.14 11.69 -0.66
C TRP A 112 11.29 11.73 0.61
N ILE A 113 11.95 11.56 1.75
CA ILE A 113 11.26 11.43 3.04
C ILE A 113 11.39 12.73 3.83
N LYS A 114 10.27 13.28 4.28
CA LYS A 114 10.24 14.50 5.09
C LYS A 114 10.70 14.22 6.52
N LYS A 115 11.58 15.08 7.04
CA LYS A 115 12.03 15.09 8.43
C LYS A 115 11.18 16.00 9.30
N THR A 116 11.39 15.92 10.62
CA THR A 116 10.75 16.80 11.62
C THR A 116 11.11 18.27 11.45
N ASP A 117 12.30 18.57 10.91
CA ASP A 117 12.74 19.93 10.56
C ASP A 117 12.13 20.47 9.26
N GLY A 118 11.27 19.70 8.59
CA GLY A 118 10.61 20.05 7.34
C GLY A 118 11.46 19.85 6.08
N LYS A 119 12.73 19.45 6.20
CA LYS A 119 13.59 19.13 5.04
C LYS A 119 13.26 17.75 4.50
N LEU A 120 13.59 17.52 3.23
CA LEU A 120 13.52 16.21 2.60
C LEU A 120 14.89 15.53 2.66
N GLN A 121 14.91 14.24 3.01
CA GLN A 121 16.09 13.38 2.84
C GLN A 121 15.85 12.42 1.70
N HIS A 122 16.85 12.35 0.81
CA HIS A 122 16.84 11.40 -0.28
C HIS A 122 17.36 10.04 0.20
N TRP A 123 16.62 8.98 -0.12
CA TRP A 123 16.94 7.60 0.19
C TRP A 123 17.05 6.79 -1.10
N TYR A 124 18.12 6.01 -1.22
CA TYR A 124 18.37 5.10 -2.32
C TYR A 124 18.07 3.66 -1.88
N VAL A 125 17.15 3.03 -2.59
CA VAL A 125 16.78 1.63 -2.32
C VAL A 125 17.29 0.76 -3.45
N SER A 126 17.82 -0.40 -3.09
CA SER A 126 18.12 -1.48 -4.02
C SER A 126 17.32 -2.72 -3.63
N VAL A 127 16.95 -3.52 -4.64
CA VAL A 127 16.16 -4.73 -4.45
C VAL A 127 16.78 -5.88 -5.23
N ASP A 128 17.14 -6.94 -4.52
CA ASP A 128 17.46 -8.26 -5.07
C ASP A 128 16.18 -9.10 -5.15
N ALA A 129 15.62 -9.23 -6.37
CA ALA A 129 14.39 -9.96 -6.61
C ALA A 129 14.67 -11.42 -7.03
N ASN A 130 14.24 -12.37 -6.20
CA ASN A 130 14.45 -13.81 -6.39
C ASN A 130 13.15 -14.58 -6.72
N TYR A 131 12.11 -13.88 -7.17
CA TYR A 131 10.83 -14.52 -7.48
C TYR A 131 10.95 -15.44 -8.71
N VAL A 132 10.69 -16.73 -8.51
CA VAL A 132 10.62 -17.74 -9.58
C VAL A 132 9.19 -18.26 -9.65
N ARG A 133 8.63 -18.34 -10.87
CA ARG A 133 7.25 -18.79 -11.14
C ARG A 133 7.19 -20.24 -11.60
#